data_AF-A0AAW1PLI1-F1
#
_entry.id   AF-A0AAW1PLI1-F1
#
_cell.length_a   1.000
_cell.length_b   1.000
_cell.length_c   1.000
_cell.angle_alpha   90.00
_cell.angle_beta   90.00
_cell.angle_gamma   90.00
#
_symmetry.space_group_name_H-M   'P 1'
#
loop_
_entity.id
_entity.type
_entity.pdbx_description
1 polymer ?
#
loop_
_entity_poly.entity_id
_entity_poly.type
_entity_poly.pdbx_seq_one_letter_code
_entity_poly.pdbx_strand_id
1 'polypeptide(L)'
;MVAEGNVGVAFALVSGAGLATSVGACSAFFASMAKPRLLAAGLGVSAGVMVFVSFSEIYMRKSTGAFEDAQRSTNASYRFATFCFFGGIFLTWCLDRFVHVIADYAVRRNHTAAQAVHNTASLVPECEPDSAEGVVETSATSAAPQPAGDSAKDAELGLSTKSDAHHYHDPNQFALKRMGVLTAAAIFIHNFPEGLATFVGALSSTSSGVAIAVAIALHNIPEGICVAMPIYFATGSKKKAFLWATLSGISEPFGGLLGFLILSETTTSTNITYGIVFGLVAGIMVYISIKELIPMALRYDKEDTVVTPCFFLGMLIMAVSLLLFTI
;
A
#
# COMPACT_ATOMS: atom_id res chain seq x y z
N MET A 1 -19.86 -3.84 30.04
CA MET A 1 -19.82 -2.46 29.52
C MET A 1 -18.43 -2.24 28.95
N VAL A 2 -18.32 -1.89 27.67
CA VAL A 2 -17.05 -1.43 27.08
C VAL A 2 -16.55 -0.29 27.96
N ALA A 3 -15.28 -0.38 28.40
CA ALA A 3 -14.66 0.62 29.28
C ALA A 3 -14.87 2.04 28.73
N GLU A 4 -14.93 3.03 29.62
CA GLU A 4 -15.31 4.46 29.54
C GLU A 4 -15.10 5.27 28.23
N GLY A 5 -14.46 4.74 27.20
CA GLY A 5 -14.36 5.32 25.87
C GLY A 5 -15.64 5.21 25.04
N ASN A 6 -15.99 6.31 24.37
CA ASN A 6 -17.11 6.34 23.44
C ASN A 6 -16.76 5.54 22.18
N VAL A 7 -17.33 4.33 22.04
CA VAL A 7 -17.15 3.45 20.88
C VAL A 7 -17.41 4.16 19.54
N GLY A 8 -18.40 5.07 19.52
CA GLY A 8 -18.70 5.87 18.34
C GLY A 8 -17.55 6.83 17.98
N VAL A 9 -16.92 7.45 18.98
CA VAL A 9 -15.73 8.29 18.77
C VAL A 9 -14.55 7.44 18.30
N ALA A 10 -14.35 6.25 18.88
CA ALA A 10 -13.28 5.34 18.45
C ALA A 10 -13.42 4.94 16.98
N PHE A 11 -14.61 4.54 16.53
CA PHE A 11 -14.85 4.25 15.11
C PHE A 11 -14.76 5.49 14.22
N ALA A 12 -15.16 6.67 14.70
CA ALA A 12 -15.02 7.92 13.95
C ALA A 12 -13.54 8.27 13.73
N LEU A 13 -12.70 8.11 14.75
CA LEU A 13 -11.25 8.32 14.65
C LEU A 13 -10.58 7.33 13.70
N VAL A 14 -10.91 6.04 13.81
CA VAL A 14 -10.42 4.98 12.91
C VAL A 14 -10.85 5.25 11.46
N SER A 15 -12.11 5.62 11.25
CA SER A 15 -12.61 5.92 9.90
C SER A 15 -11.97 7.18 9.34
N GLY A 16 -11.77 8.21 10.17
CA GLY A 16 -11.07 9.44 9.79
C GLY A 16 -9.62 9.20 9.38
N ALA A 17 -8.92 8.33 10.12
CA ALA A 17 -7.58 7.88 9.79
C ALA A 17 -7.55 7.14 8.44
N GLY A 18 -8.45 6.17 8.21
CA GLY A 18 -8.49 5.42 6.95
C GLY A 18 -8.93 6.25 5.73
N LEU A 19 -9.72 7.31 5.95
CA LEU A 19 -10.03 8.28 4.91
C LEU A 19 -8.80 9.07 4.45
N ALA A 20 -7.78 9.23 5.30
CA ALA A 20 -6.54 9.91 4.92
C ALA A 20 -5.79 9.17 3.79
N THR A 21 -5.93 7.83 3.70
CA THR A 21 -5.42 7.02 2.58
C THR A 21 -6.13 7.39 1.27
N SER A 22 -7.44 7.65 1.34
CA SER A 22 -8.21 8.14 0.20
C SER A 22 -7.82 9.58 -0.19
N VAL A 23 -7.51 10.44 0.79
CA VAL A 23 -6.99 11.79 0.54
C VAL A 23 -5.64 11.71 -0.18
N GLY A 24 -4.74 10.82 0.26
CA GLY A 24 -3.50 10.53 -0.45
C GLY A 24 -3.74 10.05 -1.89
N ALA A 25 -4.73 9.18 -2.09
CA ALA A 25 -5.09 8.65 -3.39
C ALA A 25 -5.61 9.72 -4.39
N CYS A 26 -6.14 10.85 -3.90
CA CYS A 26 -6.51 11.97 -4.76
C CYS A 26 -5.34 12.52 -5.59
N SER A 27 -4.10 12.27 -5.15
CA SER A 27 -2.90 12.59 -5.94
C SER A 27 -2.93 11.97 -7.34
N ALA A 28 -3.57 10.82 -7.56
CA ALA A 28 -3.70 10.22 -8.90
C ALA A 28 -4.44 11.13 -9.91
N PHE A 29 -5.21 12.11 -9.42
CA PHE A 29 -5.86 13.12 -10.26
C PHE A 29 -4.91 14.25 -10.66
N PHE A 30 -3.83 14.45 -9.89
CA PHE A 30 -2.81 15.50 -10.03
C PHE A 30 -1.42 14.88 -10.21
N ALA A 31 -1.08 14.53 -11.45
CA ALA A 31 0.18 13.83 -11.79
C ALA A 31 1.46 14.55 -11.31
N SER A 32 1.40 15.84 -10.98
CA SER A 32 2.51 16.61 -10.42
C SER A 32 3.00 16.12 -9.05
N MET A 33 2.17 15.37 -8.31
CA MET A 33 2.48 14.80 -6.99
C MET A 33 3.24 13.46 -7.07
N ALA A 34 3.43 12.89 -8.25
CA ALA A 34 4.03 11.57 -8.46
C ALA A 34 5.56 11.58 -8.59
N LYS A 35 6.23 12.65 -8.15
CA LYS A 35 7.68 12.78 -8.29
C LYS A 35 8.38 11.76 -7.37
N PRO A 36 9.35 10.96 -7.85
CA PRO A 36 10.04 9.96 -7.03
C PRO A 36 10.60 10.52 -5.73
N ARG A 37 11.22 11.72 -5.78
CA ARG A 37 11.73 12.40 -4.60
C ARG A 37 10.66 12.74 -3.56
N LEU A 38 9.46 13.11 -3.99
CA LEU A 38 8.36 13.40 -3.07
C LEU A 38 7.80 12.12 -2.43
N LEU A 39 7.73 11.02 -3.21
CA LEU A 39 7.34 9.70 -2.71
C LEU A 39 8.36 9.17 -1.69
N ALA A 40 9.65 9.28 -1.99
CA ALA A 40 10.74 8.91 -1.10
C ALA A 40 10.69 9.70 0.22
N ALA A 41 10.55 11.03 0.13
CA ALA A 41 10.43 11.90 1.30
C ALA A 41 9.20 11.56 2.16
N GLY A 42 8.04 11.41 1.53
CA GLY A 42 6.78 11.09 2.21
C GLY A 42 6.82 9.73 2.91
N LEU A 43 7.33 8.69 2.24
CA LEU A 43 7.53 7.36 2.83
C LEU A 43 8.58 7.36 3.95
N GLY A 44 9.66 8.14 3.79
CA GLY A 44 10.66 8.32 4.84
C GLY A 44 10.05 8.93 6.11
N VAL A 45 9.35 10.06 5.98
CA VAL A 45 8.63 10.70 7.10
C VAL A 45 7.63 9.73 7.74
N SER A 46 6.84 9.03 6.93
CA SER A 46 5.87 8.03 7.38
C SER A 46 6.53 6.93 8.21
N ALA A 47 7.61 6.31 7.71
CA ALA A 47 8.35 5.30 8.45
C ALA A 47 8.93 5.81 9.77
N GLY A 48 9.42 7.05 9.79
CA GLY A 48 9.92 7.70 11.01
C GLY A 48 8.84 7.89 12.06
N VAL A 49 7.69 8.44 11.66
CA VAL A 49 6.51 8.60 12.54
C VAL A 49 6.11 7.24 13.10
N MET A 50 5.97 6.23 12.25
CA MET A 50 5.49 4.90 12.65
C MET A 50 6.43 4.19 13.62
N VAL A 51 7.74 4.20 13.36
CA VAL A 51 8.73 3.64 14.30
C VAL A 51 8.70 4.38 15.63
N PHE A 52 8.64 5.71 15.62
CA PHE A 52 8.64 6.49 16.84
C PHE A 52 7.37 6.28 17.68
N VAL A 53 6.17 6.34 17.07
CA VAL A 53 4.89 6.07 17.75
C VAL A 53 4.87 4.67 18.36
N SER A 54 5.36 3.68 17.61
CA SER A 54 5.36 2.29 18.05
C SER A 54 6.17 2.09 19.32
N PHE A 55 7.37 2.68 19.41
CA PHE A 55 8.20 2.57 20.60
C PHE A 55 7.73 3.47 21.74
N SER A 56 7.49 4.75 21.48
CA SER A 56 7.26 5.75 22.53
C SER A 56 5.85 5.67 23.13
N GLU A 57 4.82 5.67 22.28
CA GLU A 57 3.44 5.77 22.72
C GLU A 57 2.82 4.37 22.87
N ILE A 58 2.92 3.50 21.86
CA ILE A 58 2.22 2.21 21.88
C ILE A 58 2.92 1.21 22.82
N TYR A 59 4.22 1.01 22.66
CA TYR A 59 4.98 0.05 23.48
C TYR A 59 5.25 0.57 24.89
N MET A 60 5.92 1.73 25.02
CA MET A 60 6.40 2.23 26.32
C MET A 60 5.37 2.93 27.19
N ARG A 61 4.30 3.48 26.61
CA ARG A 61 3.26 4.15 27.40
C ARG A 61 2.03 3.27 27.56
N LYS A 62 1.51 2.74 26.45
CA LYS A 62 0.23 2.02 26.44
C LYS A 62 0.35 0.56 26.87
N SER A 63 1.25 -0.22 26.26
CA SER A 63 1.36 -1.65 26.57
C SER A 63 1.86 -1.88 27.99
N THR A 64 2.98 -1.28 28.36
CA THR A 64 3.53 -1.35 29.74
C THR A 64 2.58 -0.78 30.78
N GLY A 65 2.02 0.42 30.53
CA GLY A 65 1.07 1.07 31.44
C GLY A 65 -0.16 0.21 31.70
N ALA A 66 -0.72 -0.41 30.66
CA ALA A 66 -1.86 -1.30 30.81
C ALA A 66 -1.53 -2.57 31.63
N PHE A 67 -0.32 -3.11 31.55
CA PHE A 67 0.10 -4.19 32.45
C PHE A 67 0.31 -3.72 33.90
N GLU A 68 0.82 -2.50 34.11
CA GLU A 68 0.94 -1.91 35.45
C GLU A 68 -0.44 -1.65 36.07
N ASP A 69 -1.38 -1.11 35.30
CA ASP A 69 -2.79 -0.92 35.69
C ASP A 69 -3.50 -2.26 35.95
N ALA A 70 -2.97 -3.38 35.44
CA ALA A 70 -3.39 -4.73 35.77
C ALA A 70 -2.71 -5.29 37.05
N GLN A 71 -2.19 -4.42 37.91
CA GLN A 71 -1.52 -4.74 39.17
C GLN A 71 -0.25 -5.61 39.01
N ARG A 72 0.43 -5.52 37.87
CA ARG A 72 1.77 -6.11 37.70
C ARG A 72 2.83 -5.12 38.16
N SER A 73 3.94 -5.64 38.71
CA SER A 73 5.10 -4.81 39.03
C SER A 73 5.71 -4.24 37.74
N THR A 74 6.35 -3.07 37.81
CA THR A 74 6.99 -2.41 36.65
C THR A 74 7.92 -3.36 35.87
N ASN A 75 8.72 -4.16 36.58
CA ASN A 75 9.60 -5.15 35.96
C ASN A 75 8.81 -6.26 35.23
N ALA A 76 7.69 -6.70 35.80
CA ALA A 76 6.83 -7.69 35.15
C ALA A 76 6.13 -7.09 33.93
N SER A 77 5.59 -5.87 34.04
CA SER A 77 4.91 -5.16 32.95
C SER A 77 5.81 -4.98 31.73
N TYR A 78 7.05 -4.54 31.94
CA TYR A 78 8.04 -4.45 30.86
C TYR A 78 8.30 -5.81 30.20
N ARG A 79 8.46 -6.88 30.98
CA ARG A 79 8.67 -8.24 30.45
C ARG A 79 7.50 -8.73 29.62
N PHE A 80 6.27 -8.59 30.11
CA PHE A 80 5.07 -9.01 29.37
C PHE A 80 4.88 -8.19 28.09
N ALA A 81 5.04 -6.86 28.17
CA ALA A 81 5.01 -6.00 27.00
C ALA A 81 6.07 -6.40 25.97
N THR A 82 7.30 -6.69 26.41
CA THR A 82 8.39 -7.15 25.53
C THR A 82 8.02 -8.45 24.82
N PHE A 83 7.47 -9.44 25.53
CA PHE A 83 7.02 -10.69 24.91
C PHE A 83 5.91 -10.46 23.88
N CYS A 84 4.96 -9.56 24.18
CA CYS A 84 3.90 -9.21 23.23
C CYS A 84 4.47 -8.47 22.01
N PHE A 85 5.42 -7.55 22.20
CA PHE A 85 6.10 -6.85 21.10
C PHE A 85 6.78 -7.82 20.13
N PHE A 86 7.63 -8.73 20.63
CA PHE A 86 8.25 -9.74 19.77
C PHE A 86 7.24 -10.76 19.24
N GLY A 87 6.17 -11.04 19.98
CA GLY A 87 5.03 -11.82 19.49
C GLY A 87 4.37 -11.17 18.27
N GLY A 88 4.23 -9.85 18.26
CA GLY A 88 3.71 -9.08 17.14
C GLY A 88 4.62 -9.15 15.92
N ILE A 89 5.93 -8.96 16.11
CA ILE A 89 6.94 -9.14 15.07
C ILE A 89 6.86 -10.55 14.47
N PHE A 90 6.82 -11.58 15.32
CA PHE A 90 6.75 -12.97 14.88
C PHE A 90 5.44 -13.29 14.15
N LEU A 91 4.31 -12.76 14.63
CA LEU A 91 3.01 -12.91 13.99
C LEU A 91 3.03 -12.30 12.59
N THR A 92 3.49 -11.06 12.42
CA THR A 92 3.58 -10.43 11.10
C THR A 92 4.54 -11.15 10.19
N TRP A 93 5.69 -11.61 10.70
CA TRP A 93 6.62 -12.42 9.91
C TRP A 93 5.98 -13.70 9.38
N CYS A 94 5.18 -14.39 10.20
CA CYS A 94 4.41 -15.57 9.78
C CYS A 94 3.38 -15.21 8.69
N LEU A 95 2.64 -14.12 8.89
CA LEU A 95 1.63 -13.63 7.93
C LEU A 95 2.27 -13.23 6.60
N ASP A 96 3.35 -12.46 6.63
CA ASP A 96 4.14 -12.05 5.46
C ASP A 96 4.63 -13.27 4.68
N ARG A 97 5.19 -14.27 5.39
CA ARG A 97 5.60 -15.54 4.77
C ARG A 97 4.42 -16.26 4.10
N PHE A 98 3.27 -16.32 4.76
CA PHE A 98 2.07 -16.96 4.24
C PHE A 98 1.54 -16.27 2.98
N VAL A 99 1.47 -14.93 2.99
CA VAL A 99 1.07 -14.12 1.83
C VAL A 99 2.01 -14.36 0.66
N HIS A 100 3.32 -14.36 0.90
CA HIS A 100 4.31 -14.66 -0.14
C HIS A 100 4.15 -16.07 -0.73
N VAL A 101 3.90 -17.08 0.10
CA VAL A 101 3.67 -18.45 -0.39
C VAL A 101 2.43 -18.53 -1.28
N ILE A 102 1.32 -17.88 -0.89
CA ILE A 102 0.10 -17.83 -1.71
C ILE A 102 0.36 -17.08 -3.02
N ALA A 103 1.05 -15.95 -2.96
CA ALA A 103 1.37 -15.14 -4.13
C ALA A 103 2.24 -15.95 -5.12
N ASP A 104 3.29 -16.60 -4.64
CA ASP A 104 4.16 -17.45 -5.45
C ASP A 104 3.41 -18.63 -6.07
N TYR A 105 2.51 -19.25 -5.30
CA TYR A 105 1.67 -20.33 -5.79
C TYR A 105 0.71 -19.86 -6.88
N ALA A 106 0.05 -18.71 -6.70
CA ALA A 106 -0.86 -18.12 -7.67
C ALA A 106 -0.14 -17.72 -8.97
N VAL A 107 1.07 -17.16 -8.86
CA VAL A 107 1.90 -16.80 -10.00
C VAL A 107 2.33 -18.05 -10.78
N ARG A 108 2.83 -19.09 -10.10
CA ARG A 108 3.23 -20.35 -10.74
C ARG A 108 2.08 -21.02 -11.47
N ARG A 109 0.90 -21.14 -10.85
CA ARG A 109 -0.30 -21.72 -11.48
C ARG A 109 -0.67 -20.99 -12.77
N ASN A 110 -0.60 -19.67 -12.78
CA ASN A 110 -0.92 -18.86 -13.94
C ASN A 110 0.14 -18.98 -15.06
N HIS A 111 1.42 -19.14 -14.72
CA HIS A 111 2.47 -19.42 -15.72
C HIS A 111 2.26 -20.78 -16.38
N THR A 112 1.97 -21.83 -15.61
CA THR A 112 1.70 -23.17 -16.14
C THR A 112 0.45 -23.18 -17.02
N ALA A 113 -0.62 -22.48 -16.62
CA ALA A 113 -1.83 -22.35 -17.42
C ALA A 113 -1.59 -21.56 -18.73
N ALA A 114 -0.82 -20.48 -18.69
CA ALA A 114 -0.46 -19.71 -19.88
C ALA A 114 0.43 -20.49 -20.84
N GLN A 115 1.40 -21.25 -20.32
CA GLN A 115 2.23 -22.16 -21.12
C GLN A 115 1.41 -23.31 -21.71
N ALA A 116 0.45 -23.86 -20.96
CA ALA A 116 -0.45 -24.89 -21.48
C ALA A 116 -1.26 -24.36 -22.67
N VAL A 117 -1.87 -23.18 -22.57
CA VAL A 117 -2.62 -22.55 -23.67
C VAL A 117 -1.73 -22.25 -24.89
N HIS A 118 -0.50 -21.78 -24.68
CA HIS A 118 0.44 -21.54 -25.78
C HIS A 118 0.83 -22.83 -26.50
N ASN A 119 1.09 -23.91 -25.75
CA ASN A 119 1.40 -25.21 -26.30
C ASN A 119 0.20 -25.85 -27.02
N THR A 120 -1.05 -25.62 -26.58
CA THR A 120 -2.23 -26.08 -27.31
C THR A 120 -2.51 -25.27 -28.56
N ALA A 121 -2.21 -23.96 -28.54
CA ALA A 121 -2.37 -23.09 -29.72
C ALA A 121 -1.38 -23.47 -30.85
N SER A 122 -0.17 -23.93 -30.51
CA SER A 122 0.79 -24.46 -31.49
C SER A 122 0.40 -25.82 -32.09
N LEU A 123 -0.65 -26.48 -31.58
CA LEU A 123 -1.15 -27.76 -32.09
C LEU A 123 -2.35 -27.59 -33.04
N VAL A 124 -2.81 -26.36 -33.29
CA VAL A 124 -3.85 -26.10 -34.29
C VAL A 124 -3.18 -26.08 -35.67
N PRO A 125 -3.55 -26.98 -36.61
CA PRO A 125 -2.96 -26.99 -37.95
C PRO A 125 -3.29 -25.68 -38.68
N GLU A 126 -2.30 -25.03 -39.26
CA GLU A 126 -2.53 -23.94 -40.22
C GLU A 126 -3.35 -24.48 -41.40
N CYS A 127 -4.50 -23.85 -41.66
CA CYS A 127 -5.30 -24.16 -42.84
C CYS A 127 -4.58 -23.54 -44.04
N GLU A 128 -3.89 -24.37 -44.83
CA GLU A 128 -3.18 -23.90 -46.03
C GLU A 128 -4.17 -23.33 -47.06
N PRO A 129 -3.83 -22.21 -47.74
CA PRO A 129 -4.66 -21.67 -48.79
C PRO A 129 -4.52 -22.54 -50.05
N ASP A 130 -5.65 -23.12 -50.47
CA ASP A 130 -5.75 -23.93 -51.68
C ASP A 130 -5.39 -23.10 -52.92
N SER A 131 -4.43 -23.60 -53.69
CA SER A 131 -3.90 -22.99 -54.89
C SER A 131 -4.87 -23.13 -56.07
N ALA A 132 -5.30 -22.01 -56.65
CA ALA A 132 -5.93 -21.99 -57.98
C ALA A 132 -5.37 -20.84 -58.84
N GLU A 133 -4.49 -21.25 -59.75
CA GLU A 133 -4.19 -20.79 -61.13
C GLU A 133 -4.48 -19.34 -61.58
N GLY A 134 -3.49 -18.75 -62.28
CA GLY A 134 -3.74 -17.64 -63.19
C GLY A 134 -2.50 -16.84 -63.60
N VAL A 135 -1.71 -17.37 -64.53
CA VAL A 135 -0.56 -16.73 -65.18
C VAL A 135 -0.97 -15.50 -65.99
N VAL A 136 -0.31 -14.34 -65.80
CA VAL A 136 0.07 -13.40 -66.89
C VAL A 136 1.35 -12.65 -66.51
N GLU A 137 2.43 -12.93 -67.24
CA GLU A 137 3.64 -12.11 -67.32
C GLU A 137 3.41 -10.87 -68.21
N THR A 138 3.90 -9.71 -67.80
CA THR A 138 4.43 -8.71 -68.76
C THR A 138 5.53 -7.87 -68.12
N SER A 139 6.65 -7.81 -68.85
CA SER A 139 7.94 -7.19 -68.61
C SER A 139 8.00 -5.66 -68.47
N ALA A 140 9.17 -5.23 -67.97
CA ALA A 140 9.86 -3.95 -68.27
C ALA A 140 9.26 -2.70 -67.59
N THR A 141 10.00 -1.74 -67.03
CA THR A 141 11.39 -1.31 -67.23
C THR A 141 11.75 -0.26 -66.16
N SER A 142 13.01 -0.27 -65.71
CA SER A 142 13.89 0.88 -65.44
C SER A 142 13.28 2.30 -65.31
N ALA A 143 13.52 2.96 -64.17
CA ALA A 143 14.40 4.14 -64.05
C ALA A 143 14.05 4.99 -62.81
N ALA A 144 15.04 5.25 -61.95
CA ALA A 144 15.04 6.40 -61.06
C ALA A 144 15.33 7.68 -61.87
N PRO A 145 14.74 8.83 -61.49
CA PRO A 145 15.60 9.88 -60.93
C PRO A 145 14.93 10.76 -59.85
N GLN A 146 15.71 11.17 -58.84
CA GLN A 146 15.49 12.44 -58.11
C GLN A 146 16.18 13.58 -58.88
N PRO A 147 15.71 14.85 -58.85
CA PRO A 147 16.03 15.74 -57.70
C PRO A 147 15.06 16.90 -57.38
N ALA A 148 15.20 17.42 -56.15
CA ALA A 148 15.14 18.81 -55.67
C ALA A 148 13.95 19.77 -55.96
N GLY A 149 13.51 20.48 -54.91
CA GLY A 149 13.20 21.92 -54.99
C GLY A 149 11.82 22.41 -54.51
N ASP A 150 11.86 23.23 -53.46
CA ASP A 150 11.03 24.42 -53.13
C ASP A 150 9.56 24.38 -52.63
N SER A 151 9.43 25.02 -51.45
CA SER A 151 8.39 25.89 -50.90
C SER A 151 6.87 25.71 -51.18
N ALA A 152 6.15 25.56 -50.06
CA ALA A 152 5.01 26.38 -49.61
C ALA A 152 3.55 26.14 -50.10
N LYS A 153 2.68 26.00 -49.07
CA LYS A 153 1.26 26.35 -48.93
C LYS A 153 0.15 25.36 -49.33
N ASP A 154 -0.53 24.92 -48.26
CA ASP A 154 -1.99 24.80 -48.03
C ASP A 154 -2.88 24.10 -49.06
N ALA A 155 -3.39 22.91 -48.69
CA ALA A 155 -4.75 22.47 -48.98
C ALA A 155 -5.13 21.26 -48.11
N GLU A 156 -6.15 21.41 -47.26
CA GLU A 156 -6.87 20.32 -46.62
C GLU A 156 -7.50 19.38 -47.65
N LEU A 157 -7.42 18.06 -47.42
CA LEU A 157 -8.39 17.08 -47.93
C LEU A 157 -8.28 15.80 -47.08
N GLY A 158 -9.39 15.43 -46.47
CA GLY A 158 -9.48 14.35 -45.49
C GLY A 158 -9.10 12.99 -46.05
N LEU A 159 -8.37 12.23 -45.25
CA LEU A 159 -8.19 10.80 -45.45
C LEU A 159 -8.43 10.08 -44.11
N SER A 160 -9.61 9.48 -44.03
CA SER A 160 -9.91 8.38 -43.14
C SER A 160 -8.80 7.32 -43.28
N THR A 161 -7.92 7.23 -42.29
CA THR A 161 -7.09 6.06 -42.11
C THR A 161 -7.65 5.29 -40.93
N LYS A 162 -8.43 4.25 -41.24
CA LYS A 162 -8.55 3.10 -40.36
C LYS A 162 -7.13 2.56 -40.20
N SER A 163 -6.45 3.01 -39.15
CA SER A 163 -5.27 2.34 -38.64
C SER A 163 -5.79 1.10 -37.91
N ASP A 164 -5.70 -0.04 -38.59
CA ASP A 164 -5.87 -1.35 -37.99
C ASP A 164 -4.80 -1.52 -36.91
N ALA A 165 -5.13 -1.03 -35.72
CA ALA A 165 -4.33 -1.19 -34.53
C ALA A 165 -4.36 -2.67 -34.14
N HIS A 166 -3.38 -3.42 -34.66
CA HIS A 166 -2.89 -4.62 -34.02
C HIS A 166 -2.64 -4.27 -32.54
N HIS A 167 -3.58 -4.67 -31.68
CA HIS A 167 -3.46 -4.58 -30.23
C HIS A 167 -2.33 -5.52 -29.82
N TYR A 168 -1.09 -5.02 -29.86
CA TYR A 168 0.04 -5.66 -29.23
C TYR A 168 -0.22 -5.63 -27.71
N HIS A 169 -0.73 -6.74 -27.19
CA HIS A 169 -0.97 -6.90 -25.77
C HIS A 169 0.38 -7.10 -25.08
N ASP A 170 1.06 -6.00 -24.76
CA ASP A 170 2.40 -6.03 -24.16
C ASP A 170 2.37 -6.86 -22.85
N PRO A 171 3.11 -8.00 -22.78
CA PRO A 171 3.11 -8.88 -21.61
C PRO A 171 3.54 -8.15 -20.32
N ASN A 172 4.24 -7.02 -20.42
CA ASN A 172 4.57 -6.18 -19.26
C ASN A 172 3.36 -5.52 -18.59
N GLN A 173 2.27 -5.24 -19.32
CA GLN A 173 1.09 -4.60 -18.72
C GLN A 173 0.31 -5.52 -17.77
N PHE A 174 0.31 -6.83 -18.03
CA PHE A 174 -0.29 -7.82 -17.12
C PHE A 174 0.56 -8.02 -15.86
N ALA A 175 1.89 -8.00 -15.99
CA ALA A 175 2.80 -8.05 -14.85
C ALA A 175 2.68 -6.78 -13.97
N LEU A 176 2.58 -5.59 -14.57
CA LEU A 176 2.38 -4.33 -13.84
C LEU A 176 1.02 -4.26 -13.12
N LYS A 177 -0.08 -4.71 -13.76
CA LYS A 177 -1.41 -4.79 -13.12
C LYS A 177 -1.40 -5.73 -11.92
N ARG A 178 -0.73 -6.88 -12.03
CA ARG A 178 -0.55 -7.83 -10.92
C ARG A 178 0.27 -7.21 -9.79
N MET A 179 1.35 -6.51 -10.10
CA MET A 179 2.16 -5.82 -9.10
C MET A 179 1.34 -4.78 -8.33
N GLY A 180 0.54 -3.95 -9.02
CA GLY A 180 -0.33 -2.95 -8.36
C GLY A 180 -1.41 -3.57 -7.47
N VAL A 181 -2.04 -4.68 -7.88
CA VAL A 181 -3.03 -5.40 -7.06
C VAL A 181 -2.37 -6.09 -5.86
N LEU A 182 -1.18 -6.67 -6.03
CA LEU A 182 -0.41 -7.27 -4.94
C LEU A 182 0.05 -6.22 -3.93
N THR A 183 0.49 -5.05 -4.39
CA THR A 183 0.81 -3.90 -3.53
C THR A 183 -0.42 -3.42 -2.76
N ALA A 184 -1.58 -3.32 -3.41
CA ALA A 184 -2.82 -2.94 -2.74
C ALA A 184 -3.26 -3.99 -1.70
N ALA A 185 -3.08 -5.28 -1.97
CA ALA A 185 -3.40 -6.36 -1.03
C ALA A 185 -2.44 -6.41 0.17
N ALA A 186 -1.15 -6.20 -0.05
CA ALA A 186 -0.17 -6.10 1.04
C ALA A 186 -0.49 -4.91 1.96
N ILE A 187 -0.80 -3.76 1.36
CA ILE A 187 -1.15 -2.55 2.10
C ILE A 187 -2.51 -2.69 2.82
N PHE A 188 -3.49 -3.39 2.24
CA PHE A 188 -4.72 -3.72 2.97
C PHE A 188 -4.47 -4.48 4.28
N ILE A 189 -3.46 -5.36 4.32
CA ILE A 189 -3.10 -6.10 5.54
C ILE A 189 -2.37 -5.19 6.54
N HIS A 190 -1.57 -4.24 6.05
CA HIS A 190 -0.82 -3.26 6.85
C HIS A 190 -1.72 -2.32 7.66
N ASN A 191 -2.81 -1.86 7.04
CA ASN A 191 -3.72 -0.89 7.63
C ASN A 191 -4.64 -1.51 8.69
N PHE A 192 -4.73 -2.84 8.74
CA PHE A 192 -5.53 -3.53 9.74
C PHE A 192 -4.99 -3.36 11.19
N PRO A 193 -3.69 -3.59 11.47
CA PRO A 193 -3.05 -3.23 12.75
C PRO A 193 -3.26 -1.78 13.19
N GLU A 194 -3.29 -0.82 12.27
CA GLU A 194 -3.45 0.60 12.56
C GLU A 194 -4.87 0.95 12.98
N GLY A 195 -5.85 0.34 12.31
CA GLY A 195 -7.25 0.43 12.71
C GLY A 195 -7.46 -0.14 14.11
N LEU A 196 -6.84 -1.29 14.41
CA LEU A 196 -6.85 -1.88 15.75
C LEU A 196 -6.18 -0.95 16.78
N ALA A 197 -5.01 -0.39 16.47
CA ALA A 197 -4.28 0.53 17.32
C ALA A 197 -5.10 1.78 17.68
N THR A 198 -5.67 2.42 16.66
CA THR A 198 -6.47 3.65 16.79
C THR A 198 -7.70 3.40 17.62
N PHE A 199 -8.41 2.31 17.35
CA PHE A 199 -9.63 1.96 18.07
C PHE A 199 -9.36 1.70 19.55
N VAL A 200 -8.42 0.81 19.83
CA VAL A 200 -8.04 0.42 21.20
C VAL A 200 -7.42 1.60 21.94
N GLY A 201 -6.64 2.43 21.25
CA GLY A 201 -6.12 3.72 21.70
C GLY A 201 -7.23 4.66 22.18
N ALA A 202 -8.24 4.88 21.34
CA ALA A 202 -9.37 5.74 21.64
C ALA A 202 -10.26 5.23 22.78
N LEU A 203 -10.40 3.91 22.91
CA LEU A 203 -11.12 3.33 24.05
C LEU A 203 -10.35 3.46 25.37
N SER A 204 -9.02 3.45 25.33
CA SER A 204 -8.19 3.64 26.54
C SER A 204 -8.23 5.09 27.05
N SER A 205 -8.25 6.07 26.14
CA SER A 205 -8.35 7.50 26.44
C SER A 205 -8.59 8.26 25.14
N THR A 206 -9.60 9.12 25.09
CA THR A 206 -9.91 9.93 23.91
C THR A 206 -8.73 10.79 23.45
N SER A 207 -7.98 11.38 24.37
CA SER A 207 -6.81 12.22 24.04
C SER A 207 -5.73 11.41 23.31
N SER A 208 -5.38 10.23 23.84
CA SER A 208 -4.45 9.33 23.16
C SER A 208 -5.00 8.79 21.86
N GLY A 209 -6.31 8.49 21.79
CA GLY A 209 -6.97 8.08 20.55
C GLY A 209 -6.84 9.11 19.45
N VAL A 210 -7.04 10.40 19.78
CA VAL A 210 -6.84 11.51 18.85
C VAL A 210 -5.37 11.60 18.42
N ALA A 211 -4.42 11.51 19.35
CA ALA A 211 -3.00 11.56 19.02
C ALA A 211 -2.57 10.42 18.08
N ILE A 212 -3.01 9.19 18.36
CA ILE A 212 -2.76 8.01 17.53
C ILE A 212 -3.45 8.15 16.18
N ALA A 213 -4.72 8.59 16.12
CA ALA A 213 -5.45 8.78 14.87
C ALA A 213 -4.82 9.85 13.97
N VAL A 214 -4.31 10.95 14.55
CA VAL A 214 -3.60 11.99 13.80
C VAL A 214 -2.27 11.45 13.27
N ALA A 215 -1.50 10.75 14.10
CA ALA A 215 -0.27 10.10 13.63
C ALA A 215 -0.57 9.12 12.50
N ILE A 216 -1.68 8.38 12.62
CA ILE A 216 -2.08 7.39 11.62
C ILE A 216 -2.51 8.05 10.31
N ALA A 217 -3.36 9.06 10.39
CA ALA A 217 -3.76 9.88 9.25
C ALA A 217 -2.55 10.48 8.51
N LEU A 218 -1.51 10.90 9.22
CA LEU A 218 -0.32 11.50 8.62
C LEU A 218 0.52 10.50 7.81
N HIS A 219 0.59 9.22 8.18
CA HIS A 219 1.29 8.22 7.36
C HIS A 219 0.42 7.68 6.23
N ASN A 220 -0.90 7.65 6.43
CA ASN A 220 -1.87 7.19 5.45
C ASN A 220 -1.91 8.06 4.19
N ILE A 221 -1.64 9.38 4.31
CA ILE A 221 -1.58 10.25 3.13
C ILE A 221 -0.44 9.82 2.17
N PRO A 222 0.85 9.75 2.59
CA PRO A 222 1.92 9.21 1.75
C PRO A 222 1.63 7.81 1.20
N GLU A 223 1.07 6.93 2.02
CA GLU A 223 0.74 5.57 1.63
C GLU A 223 -0.32 5.53 0.52
N GLY A 224 -1.38 6.32 0.64
CA GLY A 224 -2.42 6.45 -0.38
C GLY A 224 -1.86 6.89 -1.73
N ILE A 225 -0.87 7.79 -1.73
CA ILE A 225 -0.14 8.18 -2.95
C ILE A 225 0.63 6.97 -3.51
N CYS A 226 1.31 6.21 -2.63
CA CYS A 226 2.13 5.06 -3.01
C CYS A 226 1.31 3.86 -3.52
N VAL A 227 0.06 3.69 -3.08
CA VAL A 227 -0.88 2.72 -3.67
C VAL A 227 -1.40 3.23 -5.02
N ALA A 228 -1.86 4.48 -5.05
CA ALA A 228 -2.58 5.00 -6.20
C ALA A 228 -1.69 5.22 -7.43
N MET A 229 -0.47 5.74 -7.25
CA MET A 229 0.40 6.11 -8.38
C MET A 229 0.87 4.93 -9.24
N PRO A 230 1.38 3.80 -8.67
CA PRO A 230 1.73 2.63 -9.47
C PRO A 230 0.53 2.07 -10.22
N ILE A 231 -0.66 2.03 -9.59
CA ILE A 231 -1.89 1.57 -10.24
C ILE A 231 -2.29 2.51 -11.38
N TYR A 232 -2.18 3.82 -11.18
CA TYR A 232 -2.44 4.80 -12.23
C TYR A 232 -1.48 4.61 -13.40
N PHE A 233 -0.16 4.52 -13.17
CA PHE A 233 0.83 4.33 -14.22
C PHE A 233 0.69 2.97 -14.93
N ALA A 234 0.21 1.93 -14.24
CA ALA A 234 -0.03 0.61 -14.83
C ALA A 234 -1.36 0.51 -15.61
N THR A 235 -2.39 1.26 -15.21
CA THR A 235 -3.76 1.09 -15.76
C THR A 235 -4.26 2.27 -16.58
N GLY A 236 -3.61 3.43 -16.49
CA GLY A 236 -4.08 4.71 -17.03
C GLY A 236 -5.35 5.27 -16.36
N SER A 237 -5.93 4.55 -15.39
CA SER A 237 -7.26 4.88 -14.85
C SER A 237 -7.16 5.49 -13.45
N LYS A 238 -7.39 6.80 -13.37
CA LYS A 238 -7.46 7.57 -12.11
C LYS A 238 -8.50 6.99 -11.14
N LYS A 239 -9.65 6.56 -11.67
CA LYS A 239 -10.73 5.95 -10.87
C LYS A 239 -10.30 4.62 -10.25
N LYS A 240 -9.56 3.78 -10.99
CA LYS A 240 -9.05 2.51 -10.46
C LYS A 240 -8.00 2.76 -9.37
N ALA A 241 -7.05 3.67 -9.63
CA ALA A 241 -6.04 4.07 -8.66
C ALA A 241 -6.65 4.54 -7.34
N PHE A 242 -7.63 5.45 -7.42
CA PHE A 242 -8.38 5.92 -6.26
C PHE A 242 -9.13 4.80 -5.55
N LEU A 243 -9.89 3.99 -6.29
CA LEU A 243 -10.71 2.91 -5.70
C LEU A 243 -9.85 1.89 -4.95
N TRP A 244 -8.72 1.45 -5.53
CA TRP A 244 -7.85 0.47 -4.87
C TRP A 244 -7.19 1.02 -3.60
N ALA A 245 -6.81 2.30 -3.57
CA ALA A 245 -6.26 2.94 -2.38
C ALA A 245 -7.34 3.23 -1.31
N THR A 246 -8.56 3.56 -1.72
CA THR A 246 -9.68 3.67 -0.77
C THR A 246 -10.05 2.31 -0.18
N LEU A 247 -10.03 1.25 -1.00
CA LEU A 247 -10.24 -0.12 -0.52
C LEU A 247 -9.19 -0.55 0.50
N SER A 248 -7.93 -0.13 0.36
CA SER A 248 -6.91 -0.38 1.39
C SER A 248 -7.22 0.37 2.69
N GLY A 249 -7.58 1.66 2.63
CA GLY A 249 -7.96 2.45 3.82
C GLY A 249 -9.23 1.95 4.54
N ILE A 250 -10.13 1.25 3.84
CA ILE A 250 -11.31 0.61 4.46
C ILE A 250 -10.92 -0.50 5.45
N SER A 251 -9.74 -1.09 5.34
CA SER A 251 -9.27 -2.12 6.27
C SER A 251 -9.09 -1.61 7.71
N GLU A 252 -8.88 -0.31 7.93
CA GLU A 252 -8.75 0.28 9.27
C GLU A 252 -10.05 0.12 10.09
N PRO A 253 -11.24 0.51 9.58
CA PRO A 253 -12.51 0.18 10.23
C PRO A 253 -12.67 -1.31 10.55
N PHE A 254 -12.16 -2.22 9.71
CA PHE A 254 -12.17 -3.66 10.01
C PHE A 254 -11.21 -4.03 11.15
N GLY A 255 -10.04 -3.40 11.21
CA GLY A 255 -9.12 -3.52 12.35
C GLY A 255 -9.76 -3.02 13.65
N GLY A 256 -10.45 -1.88 13.59
CA GLY A 256 -11.21 -1.34 14.72
C GLY A 256 -12.37 -2.25 15.14
N LEU A 257 -13.06 -2.87 14.18
CA LEU A 257 -14.09 -3.87 14.46
C LEU A 257 -13.52 -5.09 15.17
N LEU A 258 -12.34 -5.59 14.76
CA LEU A 258 -11.67 -6.66 15.49
C LEU A 258 -11.34 -6.23 16.93
N GLY A 259 -10.85 -5.00 17.10
CA GLY A 259 -10.61 -4.42 18.43
C GLY A 259 -11.88 -4.40 19.28
N PHE A 260 -13.01 -3.99 18.70
CA PHE A 260 -14.31 -4.02 19.37
C PHE A 260 -14.68 -5.44 19.80
N LEU A 261 -14.56 -6.43 18.91
CA LEU A 261 -14.90 -7.83 19.22
C LEU A 261 -14.02 -8.38 20.34
N ILE A 262 -12.70 -8.22 20.26
CA ILE A 262 -11.74 -8.67 21.28
C ILE A 262 -12.07 -8.07 22.65
N LEU A 263 -12.39 -6.78 22.70
CA LEU A 263 -12.63 -6.09 23.97
C LEU A 263 -14.06 -6.29 24.50
N SER A 264 -15.05 -6.55 23.63
CA SER A 264 -16.45 -6.72 24.01
C SER A 264 -16.71 -7.99 24.82
N GLU A 265 -15.93 -9.05 24.60
CA GLU A 265 -16.10 -10.35 25.28
C GLU A 265 -15.31 -10.47 26.61
N THR A 266 -14.24 -9.70 26.80
CA THR A 266 -13.40 -9.78 28.01
C THR A 266 -13.91 -8.93 29.17
N THR A 267 -14.72 -9.51 30.06
CA THR A 267 -15.31 -8.81 31.23
C THR A 267 -14.40 -8.76 32.49
N THR A 268 -13.30 -9.52 32.55
CA THR A 268 -12.53 -9.72 33.82
C THR A 268 -11.05 -9.29 33.78
N SER A 269 -10.49 -8.89 32.63
CA SER A 269 -9.07 -8.48 32.54
C SER A 269 -8.77 -7.46 31.43
N THR A 270 -9.59 -6.42 31.32
CA THR A 270 -9.50 -5.41 30.25
C THR A 270 -8.09 -4.81 30.13
N ASN A 271 -7.43 -4.51 31.25
CA ASN A 271 -6.07 -3.93 31.26
C ASN A 271 -5.00 -4.91 30.72
N ILE A 272 -5.11 -6.20 31.04
CA ILE A 272 -4.21 -7.22 30.47
C ILE A 272 -4.43 -7.32 28.95
N THR A 273 -5.69 -7.33 28.50
CA THR A 273 -6.03 -7.34 27.08
C THR A 273 -5.45 -6.13 26.35
N TYR A 274 -5.60 -4.91 26.91
CA TYR A 274 -4.97 -3.71 26.38
C TYR A 274 -3.45 -3.86 26.28
N GLY A 275 -2.80 -4.34 27.34
CA GLY A 275 -1.35 -4.57 27.37
C GLY A 275 -0.87 -5.50 26.27
N ILE A 276 -1.57 -6.64 26.09
CA ILE A 276 -1.27 -7.62 25.03
C ILE A 276 -1.48 -7.01 23.65
N VAL A 277 -2.65 -6.40 23.39
CA VAL A 277 -3.01 -5.87 22.07
C VAL A 277 -2.06 -4.76 21.66
N PHE A 278 -1.80 -3.77 22.52
CA PHE A 278 -0.84 -2.70 22.21
C PHE A 278 0.58 -3.24 22.01
N GLY A 279 1.01 -4.21 22.83
CA GLY A 279 2.32 -4.84 22.68
C GLY A 279 2.47 -5.50 21.32
N LEU A 280 1.51 -6.34 20.93
CA LEU A 280 1.47 -6.98 19.60
C LEU A 280 1.48 -5.93 18.48
N VAL A 281 0.58 -4.93 18.54
CA VAL A 281 0.46 -3.88 17.52
C VAL A 281 1.76 -3.09 17.34
N ALA A 282 2.44 -2.70 18.44
CA ALA A 282 3.73 -2.01 18.35
C ALA A 282 4.78 -2.86 17.62
N GLY A 283 4.83 -4.17 17.90
CA GLY A 283 5.71 -5.11 17.20
C GLY A 283 5.39 -5.22 15.71
N ILE A 284 4.10 -5.32 15.38
CA ILE A 284 3.62 -5.38 14.00
C ILE A 284 4.03 -4.11 13.23
N MET A 285 3.79 -2.92 13.77
CA MET A 285 4.08 -1.65 13.12
C MET A 285 5.59 -1.41 12.93
N VAL A 286 6.43 -1.83 13.88
CA VAL A 286 7.90 -1.80 13.72
C VAL A 286 8.35 -2.75 12.61
N TYR A 287 7.82 -3.98 12.57
CA TYR A 287 8.14 -4.93 11.49
C TYR A 287 7.81 -4.35 10.12
N ILE A 288 6.59 -3.82 9.94
CA ILE A 288 6.15 -3.27 8.66
C ILE A 288 7.00 -2.06 8.26
N SER A 289 7.31 -1.17 9.20
CA SER A 289 8.15 0.00 8.93
C SER A 289 9.53 -0.40 8.39
N ILE A 290 10.16 -1.42 8.99
CA ILE A 290 11.49 -1.90 8.61
C ILE A 290 11.44 -2.71 7.31
N LYS A 291 10.45 -3.59 7.14
CA LYS A 291 10.42 -4.55 6.03
C LYS A 291 9.83 -3.97 4.75
N GLU A 292 8.93 -3.00 4.90
CA GLU A 292 8.14 -2.44 3.80
C GLU A 292 8.41 -0.95 3.59
N LEU A 293 8.11 -0.09 4.57
CA LEU A 293 8.12 1.37 4.36
C LEU A 293 9.51 1.92 4.01
N ILE A 294 10.54 1.60 4.82
CA ILE A 294 11.91 2.08 4.57
C ILE A 294 12.45 1.54 3.23
N PRO A 295 12.40 0.22 2.93
CA PRO A 295 12.85 -0.29 1.64
C PRO A 295 12.07 0.29 0.45
N MET A 296 10.78 0.54 0.60
CA MET A 296 9.96 1.17 -0.44
C MET A 296 10.37 2.62 -0.68
N ALA A 297 10.67 3.38 0.38
CA ALA A 297 11.18 4.74 0.26
C ALA A 297 12.51 4.77 -0.52
N LEU A 298 13.44 3.88 -0.18
CA LEU A 298 14.76 3.75 -0.82
C LEU A 298 14.69 3.29 -2.29
N ARG A 299 13.61 2.61 -2.71
CA ARG A 299 13.39 2.32 -4.15
C ARG A 299 13.17 3.59 -4.97
N TYR A 300 12.62 4.64 -4.37
CA TYR A 300 12.41 5.95 -5.01
C TYR A 300 13.59 6.92 -4.83
N ASP A 301 14.53 6.62 -3.93
CA ASP A 301 15.74 7.40 -3.63
C ASP A 301 16.92 6.45 -3.34
N LYS A 302 17.50 5.91 -4.42
CA LYS A 302 18.53 4.86 -4.34
C LYS A 302 19.83 5.29 -3.65
N GLU A 303 20.10 6.59 -3.65
CA GLU A 303 21.29 7.18 -3.04
C GLU A 303 21.05 7.63 -1.59
N ASP A 304 19.83 7.43 -1.06
CA ASP A 304 19.43 7.83 0.30
C ASP A 304 19.71 9.32 0.60
N THR A 305 19.46 10.18 -0.40
CA THR A 305 19.70 11.63 -0.28
C THR A 305 18.62 12.35 0.51
N VAL A 306 17.42 11.75 0.60
CA VAL A 306 16.22 12.35 1.18
C VAL A 306 15.54 11.42 2.19
N VAL A 307 15.58 10.10 1.99
CA VAL A 307 14.86 9.13 2.84
C VAL A 307 15.31 9.18 4.29
N THR A 308 16.60 9.01 4.58
CA THR A 308 17.14 9.05 5.95
C THR A 308 16.88 10.39 6.66
N PRO A 309 17.16 11.56 6.06
CA PRO A 309 16.78 12.85 6.66
C PRO A 309 15.28 12.97 6.96
N CYS A 310 14.42 12.53 6.03
CA CYS A 310 12.97 12.55 6.21
C CYS A 310 12.49 11.57 7.29
N PHE A 311 13.13 10.41 7.43
CA PHE A 311 12.87 9.47 8.51
C PHE A 311 13.08 10.11 9.88
N PHE A 312 14.25 10.72 10.10
CA PHE A 312 14.51 11.41 11.36
C PHE A 312 13.62 12.64 11.55
N LEU A 313 13.26 13.36 10.47
CA LEU A 313 12.29 14.44 10.53
C LEU A 313 10.90 13.92 10.98
N GLY A 314 10.46 12.77 10.49
CA GLY A 314 9.22 12.12 10.92
C GLY A 314 9.24 11.76 12.40
N MET A 315 10.35 11.17 12.88
CA MET A 315 10.54 10.92 14.31
C MET A 315 10.48 12.21 15.14
N LEU A 316 11.11 13.29 14.66
CA LEU A 316 11.11 14.60 15.32
C LEU A 316 9.71 15.22 15.37
N ILE A 317 8.97 15.19 14.26
CA ILE A 317 7.58 15.70 14.18
C ILE A 317 6.73 14.99 15.23
N MET A 318 6.85 13.67 15.32
CA MET A 318 6.08 12.90 16.30
C MET A 318 6.54 13.15 17.74
N ALA A 319 7.85 13.28 17.98
CA ALA A 319 8.36 13.61 19.30
C ALA A 319 7.82 14.97 19.79
N VAL A 320 7.86 15.98 18.93
CA VAL A 320 7.34 17.32 19.23
C VAL A 320 5.83 17.28 19.42
N SER A 321 5.08 16.53 18.60
CA SER A 321 3.63 16.44 18.76
C SER A 321 3.26 15.83 20.12
N LEU A 322 3.91 14.73 20.53
CA LEU A 322 3.68 14.14 21.85
C LEU A 322 4.02 15.12 22.98
N LEU A 323 5.12 15.87 22.87
CA LEU A 323 5.48 16.89 23.87
C LEU A 323 4.39 17.95 23.98
N LEU A 324 3.91 18.49 22.86
CA LEU A 324 2.87 19.52 22.84
C LEU A 324 1.53 19.01 23.40
N PHE A 325 1.19 17.74 23.23
CA PHE A 325 -0.02 17.14 23.82
C PHE A 325 0.13 16.76 25.31
N THR A 326 1.35 16.80 25.86
CA THR A 326 1.61 16.55 27.29
C THR A 326 1.76 17.80 28.15
N ILE A 327 1.83 18.98 27.53
CA ILE A 327 1.84 20.30 28.18
C ILE A 327 0.40 20.81 28.25
#